data_AF-A0A949YC73-F1
#
_entry.id   AF-A0A949YC73-F1
#
_cell.length_a   1.000
_cell.length_b   1.000
_cell.length_c   1.000
_cell.angle_alpha   90.00
_cell.angle_beta   90.00
_cell.angle_gamma   90.00
#
_symmetry.space_group_name_H-M   'P 1'
#
loop_
_entity.id
_entity.type
_entity.pdbx_description
1 polymer ?
#
loop_
_entity_poly.entity_id
_entity_poly.type
_entity_poly.pdbx_seq_one_letter_code
_entity_poly.pdbx_strand_id
1 'polypeptide(L)'
;MNSALLKYIACLAWMALNTSMVLGFGDDLTTLRAIRTQTQFIRHTATEYQRRVAEQNAKAFFKQLTPAKKQELKKKHIKTVLIATVRSAETSPEAKQVKMRYTLEGETLADNYVYEFKTPLQTGTIANIASLDPEYVGQ
;
A
#
# COMPACT_ATOMS: atom_id res chain seq x y z
N MET A 1 66.90 5.22 10.75
CA MET A 1 66.47 6.39 11.54
C MET A 1 66.10 7.50 10.58
N ASN A 2 64.80 7.74 10.41
CA ASN A 2 64.17 9.06 10.59
C ASN A 2 62.70 8.95 10.23
N SER A 3 61.95 8.75 11.30
CA SER A 3 60.51 8.86 11.47
C SER A 3 60.03 10.28 11.21
N ALA A 4 59.17 10.45 10.20
CA ALA A 4 58.14 11.48 10.18
C ALA A 4 56.94 10.88 9.42
N LEU A 5 56.08 10.17 10.16
CA LEU A 5 54.80 10.70 10.63
C LEU A 5 53.77 10.78 9.49
N LEU A 6 53.13 9.65 9.17
CA LEU A 6 51.80 9.29 9.74
C LEU A 6 50.82 10.47 9.72
N LYS A 7 50.23 10.79 8.57
CA LYS A 7 48.97 11.56 8.49
C LYS A 7 48.13 11.26 7.24
N TYR A 8 47.96 10.02 6.81
CA TYR A 8 46.87 9.68 5.86
C TYR A 8 46.35 8.27 6.13
N ILE A 9 45.52 8.17 7.17
CA ILE A 9 44.69 7.00 7.47
C ILE A 9 43.32 7.21 6.82
N ALA A 10 42.80 6.12 6.25
CA ALA A 10 41.41 5.87 5.85
C ALA A 10 40.93 6.50 4.53
N CYS A 11 41.40 5.94 3.41
CA CYS A 11 40.59 5.85 2.19
C CYS A 11 40.16 4.40 1.97
N LEU A 12 38.96 4.10 2.50
CA LEU A 12 37.94 3.28 1.85
C LEU A 12 38.37 1.87 1.42
N ALA A 13 38.41 0.99 2.41
CA ALA A 13 37.95 -0.38 2.20
C ALA A 13 36.46 -0.35 1.82
N TRP A 14 36.12 -1.02 0.73
CA TRP A 14 34.83 -1.68 0.41
C TRP A 14 34.42 -1.48 -1.05
N MET A 15 34.89 -2.36 -1.92
CA MET A 15 34.09 -2.81 -3.07
C MET A 15 34.32 -4.29 -3.28
N ALA A 16 33.70 -5.10 -2.42
CA ALA A 16 33.40 -6.49 -2.71
C ALA A 16 31.96 -6.76 -2.29
N LEU A 17 31.19 -7.26 -3.25
CA LEU A 17 29.93 -7.99 -3.09
C LEU A 17 28.74 -7.22 -2.48
N ASN A 18 27.79 -6.82 -3.33
CA ASN A 18 26.36 -6.89 -3.03
C ASN A 18 25.53 -6.86 -4.33
N THR A 19 25.79 -7.80 -5.23
CA THR A 19 24.73 -8.26 -6.15
C THR A 19 23.86 -9.24 -5.39
N SER A 20 22.96 -8.71 -4.56
CA SER A 20 21.90 -9.51 -3.95
C SER A 20 20.82 -9.72 -5.01
N MET A 21 20.96 -10.81 -5.76
CA MET A 21 19.79 -11.45 -6.36
C MET A 21 18.85 -11.82 -5.22
N VAL A 22 17.71 -11.15 -5.10
CA VAL A 22 16.64 -11.60 -4.19
C VAL A 22 15.66 -12.43 -5.01
N LEU A 23 15.99 -13.70 -5.18
CA LEU A 23 15.00 -14.76 -5.23
C LEU A 23 14.81 -15.23 -3.78
N GLY A 24 13.64 -14.99 -3.22
CA GLY A 24 13.30 -15.38 -1.85
C GLY A 24 11.86 -15.85 -1.75
N PHE A 25 11.64 -17.15 -1.96
CA PHE A 25 10.57 -17.88 -1.32
C PHE A 25 11.02 -18.13 0.13
N GLY A 26 10.31 -17.57 1.10
CA GLY A 26 10.65 -17.75 2.52
C GLY A 26 9.76 -16.87 3.38
N ASP A 27 8.91 -17.52 4.16
CA ASP A 27 7.93 -16.92 5.05
C ASP A 27 8.57 -16.06 6.16
N ASP A 28 7.71 -15.18 6.68
CA ASP A 28 7.78 -14.46 7.95
C ASP A 28 8.53 -13.11 8.03
N LEU A 29 7.79 -12.12 8.54
CA LEU A 29 8.12 -10.74 8.90
C LEU A 29 8.48 -9.68 7.84
N THR A 30 8.97 -10.00 6.64
CA THR A 30 9.26 -8.96 5.61
C THR A 30 8.14 -8.73 4.58
N THR A 31 7.19 -9.66 4.47
CA THR A 31 6.04 -9.59 3.54
C THR A 31 4.87 -8.76 4.05
N LEU A 32 4.85 -8.38 5.33
CA LEU A 32 3.88 -7.45 5.90
C LEU A 32 4.45 -6.04 5.94
N ARG A 33 4.58 -5.40 4.77
CA ARG A 33 4.87 -3.96 4.72
C ARG A 33 3.67 -3.21 5.30
N ALA A 34 3.63 -3.10 6.62
CA ALA A 34 2.66 -2.31 7.35
C ALA A 34 2.92 -0.84 6.98
N ILE A 35 2.08 -0.29 6.11
CA ILE A 35 2.16 1.13 5.78
C ILE A 35 1.80 1.90 7.05
N ARG A 36 2.75 2.70 7.51
CA ARG A 36 2.65 3.53 8.70
C ARG A 36 1.65 4.67 8.46
N THR A 37 0.87 4.94 9.50
CA THR A 37 -0.28 5.84 9.67
C THR A 37 -0.25 7.13 8.84
N GLN A 38 -1.34 7.43 8.11
CA GLN A 38 -1.60 8.76 7.56
C GLN A 38 -2.45 9.57 8.54
N THR A 39 -1.98 10.76 8.92
CA THR A 39 -2.61 11.64 9.92
C THR A 39 -3.61 12.65 9.33
N GLN A 40 -3.87 12.62 8.02
CA GLN A 40 -4.75 13.57 7.34
C GLN A 40 -5.52 12.88 6.23
N PHE A 41 -6.50 12.07 6.64
CA PHE A 41 -7.42 11.44 5.72
C PHE A 41 -8.53 12.43 5.35
N ILE A 42 -8.53 12.91 4.10
CA ILE A 42 -9.63 13.72 3.55
C ILE A 42 -10.58 12.77 2.83
N ARG A 43 -11.88 12.87 3.11
CA ARG A 43 -12.93 12.18 2.35
C ARG A 43 -13.97 13.14 1.84
N HIS A 44 -14.48 12.83 0.66
CA HIS A 44 -15.68 13.43 0.08
C HIS A 44 -16.63 12.33 -0.39
N THR A 45 -17.90 12.66 -0.57
CA THR A 45 -18.89 11.75 -1.14
C THR A 45 -18.49 11.39 -2.57
N ALA A 46 -18.48 10.11 -2.91
CA ALA A 46 -18.07 9.67 -4.22
C ALA A 46 -19.04 10.11 -5.31
N THR A 47 -18.51 10.76 -6.35
CA THR A 47 -19.25 11.03 -7.59
C THR A 47 -19.66 9.71 -8.26
N GLU A 48 -20.71 9.75 -9.09
CA GLU A 48 -21.15 8.58 -9.86
C GLU A 48 -20.02 8.02 -10.75
N TYR A 49 -19.21 8.90 -11.35
CA TYR A 49 -18.10 8.48 -12.19
C TYR A 49 -17.02 7.75 -11.39
N GLN A 50 -16.67 8.26 -10.21
CA GLN A 50 -15.72 7.60 -9.30
C GLN A 50 -16.24 6.23 -8.85
N ARG A 51 -17.53 6.11 -8.53
CA ARG A 51 -18.16 4.83 -8.18
C ARG A 51 -18.07 3.82 -9.31
N ARG A 52 -18.39 4.23 -10.55
CA ARG A 52 -18.31 3.36 -11.74
C ARG A 52 -16.89 2.86 -11.99
N VAL A 53 -15.89 3.74 -11.91
CA VAL A 53 -14.48 3.34 -12.11
C VAL A 53 -14.02 2.41 -10.99
N ALA A 54 -14.34 2.74 -9.73
CA ALA A 54 -14.00 1.89 -8.59
C ALA A 54 -14.65 0.50 -8.71
N GLU A 55 -15.90 0.42 -9.17
CA GLU A 55 -16.62 -0.84 -9.34
C GLU A 55 -15.98 -1.71 -10.44
N GLN A 56 -15.56 -1.11 -11.56
CA GLN A 56 -14.84 -1.83 -12.61
C GLN A 56 -13.50 -2.38 -12.10
N ASN A 57 -12.74 -1.57 -11.35
CA ASN A 57 -11.49 -1.99 -10.75
C ASN A 57 -11.70 -3.07 -9.67
N ALA A 58 -12.75 -2.95 -8.85
CA ALA A 58 -13.11 -3.93 -7.84
C ALA A 58 -13.44 -5.28 -8.49
N LYS A 59 -14.24 -5.29 -9.56
CA LYS A 59 -14.55 -6.49 -10.33
C LYS A 59 -13.28 -7.15 -10.88
N ALA A 60 -12.34 -6.36 -11.41
CA ALA A 60 -11.06 -6.89 -11.89
C ALA A 60 -10.23 -7.47 -10.74
N PHE A 61 -10.15 -6.77 -9.62
CA PHE A 61 -9.43 -7.18 -8.42
C PHE A 61 -9.97 -8.50 -7.85
N PHE A 62 -11.29 -8.60 -7.63
CA PHE A 62 -11.90 -9.79 -7.04
C PHE A 62 -11.83 -11.02 -7.94
N LYS A 63 -11.88 -10.83 -9.27
CA LYS A 63 -11.63 -11.91 -10.25
C LYS A 63 -10.22 -12.51 -10.14
N GLN A 64 -9.23 -11.69 -9.79
CA GLN A 64 -7.84 -12.13 -9.63
C GLN A 64 -7.53 -12.63 -8.23
N LEU A 65 -8.45 -12.41 -7.27
CA LEU A 65 -8.23 -12.74 -5.87
C LEU A 65 -8.42 -14.24 -5.62
N THR A 66 -7.30 -14.98 -5.64
CA THR A 66 -7.29 -16.43 -5.40
C THR A 66 -7.90 -16.81 -4.04
N PRO A 67 -8.50 -18.01 -3.90
CA PRO A 67 -9.03 -18.50 -2.63
C PRO A 67 -7.99 -18.50 -1.49
N ALA A 68 -6.74 -18.85 -1.79
CA ALA A 68 -5.64 -18.84 -0.82
C ALA A 68 -5.40 -17.43 -0.24
N LYS A 69 -5.33 -16.41 -1.11
CA LYS A 69 -5.22 -15.01 -0.67
C LYS A 69 -6.44 -14.55 0.12
N LYS A 70 -7.66 -14.94 -0.29
CA LYS A 70 -8.88 -14.62 0.48
C LYS A 70 -8.80 -15.20 1.91
N GLN A 71 -8.31 -16.43 2.07
CA GLN A 71 -8.12 -17.04 3.39
C GLN A 71 -7.04 -16.35 4.20
N GLU A 72 -5.93 -15.96 3.58
CA GLU A 72 -4.86 -15.22 4.24
C GLU A 72 -5.36 -13.87 4.80
N LEU A 73 -6.12 -13.12 4.01
CA LEU A 73 -6.72 -11.86 4.44
C LEU A 73 -7.69 -12.05 5.61
N LYS A 74 -8.50 -13.13 5.58
CA LYS A 74 -9.38 -13.50 6.70
C LYS A 74 -8.61 -13.81 7.98
N LYS A 75 -7.52 -14.58 7.90
CA LYS A 75 -6.65 -14.91 9.05
C LYS A 75 -6.02 -13.64 9.66
N LYS A 76 -5.72 -12.65 8.82
CA LYS A 76 -5.20 -11.34 9.23
C LYS A 76 -6.28 -10.36 9.69
N HIS A 77 -7.52 -10.82 9.85
CA HIS A 77 -8.69 -10.01 10.24
C HIS A 77 -8.97 -8.82 9.31
N ILE A 78 -8.53 -8.90 8.05
CA ILE A 78 -8.83 -7.88 7.05
C ILE A 78 -10.23 -8.12 6.52
N LYS A 79 -11.10 -7.11 6.64
CA LYS A 79 -12.50 -7.16 6.20
C LYS A 79 -12.75 -6.35 4.94
N THR A 80 -11.90 -5.35 4.69
CA THR A 80 -12.07 -4.38 3.62
C THR A 80 -10.84 -4.28 2.73
N VAL A 81 -11.07 -3.81 1.51
CA VAL A 81 -10.04 -3.51 0.53
C VAL A 81 -10.23 -2.10 -0.03
N LEU A 82 -9.12 -1.40 -0.22
CA LEU A 82 -9.05 -0.09 -0.87
C LEU A 82 -8.77 -0.27 -2.36
N ILE A 83 -9.79 -0.01 -3.17
CA ILE A 83 -9.75 -0.10 -4.63
C ILE A 83 -9.48 1.28 -5.22
N ALA A 84 -8.57 1.38 -6.18
CA ALA A 84 -8.28 2.65 -6.83
C ALA A 84 -9.48 3.21 -7.60
N THR A 85 -9.63 4.53 -7.55
CA THR A 85 -10.57 5.28 -8.41
C THR A 85 -9.87 6.50 -9.02
N VAL A 86 -10.64 7.41 -9.61
CA VAL A 86 -10.16 8.61 -10.29
C VAL A 86 -10.35 9.86 -9.44
N ARG A 87 -9.49 10.86 -9.68
CA ARG A 87 -9.65 12.19 -9.07
C ARG A 87 -10.84 12.91 -9.73
N SER A 88 -11.57 13.68 -8.94
CA SER A 88 -12.67 14.56 -9.35
C SER A 88 -12.30 16.02 -9.06
N ALA A 89 -13.17 16.97 -9.43
CA ALA A 89 -13.02 18.36 -9.05
C ALA A 89 -13.09 18.58 -7.52
N GLU A 90 -13.74 17.67 -6.79
CA GLU A 90 -13.85 17.69 -5.33
C GLU A 90 -12.61 17.11 -4.63
N THR A 91 -11.77 16.40 -5.37
CA THR A 91 -10.55 15.80 -4.83
C THR A 91 -9.53 16.89 -4.49
N SER A 92 -8.95 16.83 -3.29
CA SER A 92 -7.92 17.78 -2.87
C SER A 92 -6.76 17.82 -3.88
N PRO A 93 -6.19 19.01 -4.16
CA PRO A 93 -4.99 19.11 -4.99
C PRO A 93 -3.81 18.33 -4.41
N GLU A 94 -3.77 18.16 -3.08
CA GLU A 94 -2.71 17.45 -2.36
C GLU A 94 -2.83 15.92 -2.43
N ALA A 95 -3.99 15.39 -2.83
CA ALA A 95 -4.21 13.96 -2.95
C ALA A 95 -3.35 13.36 -4.08
N LYS A 96 -2.52 12.39 -3.73
CA LYS A 96 -1.71 11.61 -4.70
C LYS A 96 -2.43 10.37 -5.17
N GLN A 97 -3.26 9.79 -4.32
CA GLN A 97 -4.13 8.67 -4.66
C GLN A 97 -5.53 8.89 -4.09
N VAL A 98 -6.50 8.30 -4.79
CA VAL A 98 -7.88 8.24 -4.35
C VAL A 98 -8.37 6.80 -4.48
N LYS A 99 -8.99 6.30 -3.42
CA LYS A 99 -9.47 4.92 -3.36
C LYS A 99 -10.88 4.87 -2.78
N MET A 100 -11.61 3.80 -3.03
CA MET A 100 -12.89 3.51 -2.40
C MET A 100 -12.81 2.18 -1.68
N ARG A 101 -13.60 2.04 -0.62
CA ARG A 101 -13.54 0.89 0.25
C ARG A 101 -14.59 -0.15 -0.13
N TYR A 102 -14.16 -1.38 -0.36
CA TYR A 102 -15.02 -2.51 -0.66
C TYR A 102 -14.90 -3.56 0.44
N THR A 103 -15.99 -4.27 0.70
CA THR A 103 -15.99 -5.42 1.59
C THR A 103 -15.39 -6.63 0.86
N LEU A 104 -14.50 -7.35 1.53
CA LEU A 104 -14.05 -8.66 1.04
C LEU A 104 -15.18 -9.69 1.10
N GLU A 105 -16.12 -9.50 2.03
CA GLU A 105 -17.34 -10.28 2.16
C GLU A 105 -18.45 -9.62 1.33
N GLY A 106 -18.96 -10.34 0.32
CA GLY A 106 -19.99 -9.82 -0.58
C GLY A 106 -19.46 -9.05 -1.79
N GLU A 107 -18.18 -8.65 -1.80
CA GLU A 107 -17.54 -7.95 -2.93
C GLU A 107 -18.28 -6.64 -3.31
N THR A 108 -18.86 -5.96 -2.31
CA THR A 108 -19.66 -4.74 -2.47
C THR A 108 -18.97 -3.52 -1.87
N LEU A 109 -19.51 -2.35 -2.17
CA LEU A 109 -19.01 -1.10 -1.64
C LEU A 109 -19.31 -1.02 -0.12
N ALA A 110 -18.29 -0.73 0.68
CA ALA A 110 -18.43 -0.62 2.15
C ALA A 110 -19.04 0.71 2.57
N ASP A 111 -18.76 1.79 1.83
CA ASP A 111 -19.31 3.11 2.03
C ASP A 111 -19.19 3.99 0.76
N ASN A 112 -19.97 5.08 0.72
CA ASN A 112 -20.04 5.96 -0.45
C ASN A 112 -18.96 7.06 -0.46
N TYR A 113 -17.83 6.87 0.22
CA TYR A 113 -16.78 7.87 0.29
C TYR A 113 -15.59 7.55 -0.61
N VAL A 114 -14.98 8.62 -1.13
CA VAL A 114 -13.64 8.56 -1.72
C VAL A 114 -12.62 8.89 -0.66
N TYR A 115 -11.62 8.04 -0.57
CA TYR A 115 -10.51 8.11 0.35
C TYR A 115 -9.31 8.74 -0.32
N GLU A 116 -8.93 9.94 0.12
CA GLU A 116 -7.78 10.66 -0.42
C GLU A 116 -6.53 10.42 0.42
N PHE A 117 -5.45 10.07 -0.27
CA PHE A 117 -4.16 9.77 0.33
C PHE A 117 -3.08 10.69 -0.22
N LYS A 118 -2.42 11.41 0.68
CA LYS A 118 -1.25 12.26 0.34
C LYS A 118 -0.02 11.41 0.05
N THR A 119 0.13 10.30 0.78
CA THR A 119 1.17 9.31 0.52
C THR A 119 0.57 8.16 -0.26
N PRO A 120 1.10 7.82 -1.46
CA PRO A 120 0.64 6.65 -2.20
C PRO A 120 0.73 5.38 -1.36
N LEU A 121 -0.36 4.63 -1.32
CA LEU A 121 -0.40 3.30 -0.72
C LEU A 121 0.14 2.27 -1.72
N GLN A 122 0.93 1.34 -1.20
CA GLN A 122 1.47 0.26 -2.01
C GLN A 122 0.43 -0.83 -2.25
N THR A 123 0.13 -1.09 -3.53
CA THR A 123 -0.74 -2.18 -3.94
C THR A 123 -0.25 -3.53 -3.41
N GLY A 124 -1.17 -4.37 -2.97
CA GLY A 124 -0.88 -5.70 -2.45
C GLY A 124 -0.47 -5.75 -0.98
N THR A 125 -0.41 -4.60 -0.30
CA THR A 125 -0.06 -4.52 1.13
C THR A 125 -1.29 -4.33 2.01
N ILE A 126 -1.10 -4.48 3.32
CA ILE A 126 -2.09 -4.13 4.33
C ILE A 126 -1.76 -2.73 4.85
N ALA A 127 -2.69 -1.80 4.66
CA ALA A 127 -2.63 -0.45 5.18
C ALA A 127 -3.32 -0.38 6.54
N ASN A 128 -2.63 0.17 7.55
CA ASN A 128 -3.24 0.48 8.84
C ASN A 128 -3.47 2.00 8.89
N ILE A 129 -4.72 2.40 8.62
CA ILE A 129 -5.10 3.80 8.49
C ILE A 129 -5.68 4.26 9.83
N ALA A 130 -5.23 5.42 10.34
CA ALA A 130 -5.77 5.97 11.58
C ALA A 130 -7.31 6.06 11.50
N SER A 131 -7.97 5.59 12.56
CA SER A 131 -9.43 5.57 12.68
C SER A 131 -10.17 4.61 11.74
N LEU A 132 -9.47 3.72 11.04
CA LEU A 132 -10.05 2.62 10.28
C LEU A 132 -9.39 1.29 10.67
N ASP A 133 -10.12 0.20 10.50
CA ASP A 133 -9.54 -1.14 10.62
C ASP A 133 -8.46 -1.36 9.55
N PRO A 134 -7.54 -2.32 9.74
CA PRO A 134 -6.58 -2.67 8.71
C PRO A 134 -7.26 -3.03 7.37
N GLU A 135 -6.80 -2.41 6.28
CA GLU A 135 -7.40 -2.55 4.94
C GLU A 135 -6.38 -3.09 3.93
N TYR A 136 -6.80 -4.01 3.07
CA TYR A 136 -5.93 -4.47 1.99
C TYR A 136 -5.90 -3.43 0.85
N VAL A 137 -4.75 -3.21 0.22
CA VAL A 137 -4.65 -2.25 -0.90
C VAL A 137 -4.80 -3.00 -2.22
N GLY A 138 -5.97 -2.86 -2.85
CA GLY A 138 -6.23 -3.39 -4.19
C GLY A 138 -5.65 -2.51 -5.30
N GLN A 139 -5.52 -3.12 -6.48
CA GLN A 139 -5.08 -2.46 -7.71
C GLN A 139 -6.24 -1.73 -8.38
#